data_AF-A0A1I3TZD4-F1
#
_entry.id   AF-A0A1I3TZD4-F1
#
_cell.length_a   1.000
_cell.length_b   1.000
_cell.length_c   1.000
_cell.angle_alpha   90.00
_cell.angle_beta   90.00
_cell.angle_gamma   90.00
#
_symmetry.space_group_name_H-M   'P 1'
#
loop_
_entity.id
_entity.type
_entity.pdbx_description
1 polymer ?
#
loop_
_entity_poly.entity_id
_entity_poly.type
_entity_poly.pdbx_seq_one_letter_code
_entity_poly.pdbx_strand_id
1 'polypeptide(L)'
;MLQMIIDHIPSSLLHALAGALIIDIFFGSKLPVKRRLSIILLGSLLVFILDIPKLFGFIFTHSLFFVPFIGAGIALLTRKMITESFIMQWIGIMCVLLIGGILIDFLGNGAHLFFPITDRNFSYSIVTREFWPILILGFIIVIRLITSRNK
;
A
#
# COMPACT_ATOMS: atom_id res chain seq x y z
N MET A 1 -0.84 -22.51 12.40
CA MET A 1 -1.79 -21.47 11.95
C MET A 1 -1.78 -20.25 12.87
N LEU A 2 -1.98 -20.40 14.19
CA LEU A 2 -1.98 -19.25 15.11
C LEU A 2 -0.65 -18.45 15.10
N GLN A 3 0.49 -19.14 15.10
CA GLN A 3 1.82 -18.49 15.02
C GLN A 3 2.03 -17.71 13.71
N MET A 4 1.69 -18.33 12.57
CA MET A 4 1.73 -17.69 11.25
C MET A 4 0.88 -16.42 11.19
N ILE A 5 -0.31 -16.45 11.81
CA ILE A 5 -1.20 -15.28 11.91
C ILE A 5 -0.57 -14.19 12.78
N ILE A 6 -0.02 -14.54 13.94
CA ILE A 6 0.65 -13.59 14.84
C ILE A 6 1.86 -12.94 14.18
N ASP A 7 2.61 -13.68 13.36
CA ASP A 7 3.81 -13.18 12.69
C ASP A 7 3.47 -12.36 11.42
N HIS A 8 2.33 -12.59 10.77
CA HIS A 8 1.92 -11.89 9.54
C HIS A 8 0.99 -10.69 9.77
N ILE A 9 0.27 -10.62 10.90
CA ILE A 9 -0.61 -9.49 11.23
C ILE A 9 0.16 -8.16 11.29
N PRO A 10 1.32 -8.05 11.98
CA PRO A 10 2.03 -6.79 12.08
C PRO A 10 2.51 -6.30 10.70
N SER A 11 2.98 -7.22 9.86
CA SER A 11 3.44 -6.89 8.51
C SER A 11 2.28 -6.41 7.65
N SER A 12 1.17 -7.15 7.65
CA SER A 12 -0.06 -6.77 6.93
C SER A 12 -0.60 -5.41 7.39
N LEU A 13 -0.53 -5.13 8.69
CA LEU A 13 -0.94 -3.84 9.26
C LEU A 13 0.00 -2.71 8.80
N LEU A 14 1.30 -2.95 8.75
CA LEU A 14 2.28 -1.98 8.24
C LEU A 14 1.99 -1.62 6.77
N HIS A 15 1.77 -2.62 5.91
CA HIS A 15 1.37 -2.41 4.51
C HIS A 15 0.07 -1.60 4.43
N ALA A 16 -0.95 -2.00 5.19
CA ALA A 16 -2.26 -1.32 5.19
C ALA A 16 -2.16 0.15 5.65
N LEU A 17 -1.36 0.44 6.68
CA LEU A 17 -1.14 1.80 7.17
C LEU A 17 -0.35 2.65 6.17
N ALA A 18 0.67 2.08 5.54
CA ALA A 18 1.44 2.77 4.50
C ALA A 18 0.55 3.11 3.30
N GLY A 19 -0.24 2.15 2.81
CA GLY A 19 -1.20 2.37 1.73
C GLY A 19 -2.22 3.46 2.07
N ALA A 20 -2.78 3.43 3.29
CA ALA A 20 -3.67 4.47 3.80
C ALA A 20 -3.02 5.86 3.81
N LEU A 21 -1.79 5.97 4.31
CA LEU A 21 -1.11 7.25 4.39
C LEU A 21 -0.77 7.81 3.01
N ILE A 22 -0.26 6.98 2.11
CA ILE A 22 0.14 7.41 0.76
C ILE A 22 -1.09 7.93 0.01
N ILE A 23 -2.19 7.18 -0.01
CA ILE A 23 -3.38 7.61 -0.75
C ILE A 23 -4.02 8.88 -0.15
N ASP A 24 -3.94 9.04 1.17
CA ASP A 24 -4.37 10.25 1.86
C ASP A 24 -3.52 11.48 1.51
N ILE A 25 -2.22 11.29 1.33
CA ILE A 25 -1.30 12.35 0.88
C ILE A 25 -1.69 12.83 -0.52
N PHE A 26 -1.96 11.90 -1.44
CA PHE A 26 -2.30 12.23 -2.83
C PHE A 26 -3.69 12.86 -2.96
N PHE A 27 -4.72 12.30 -2.30
CA PHE A 27 -6.10 12.64 -2.61
C PHE A 27 -6.92 13.15 -1.40
N GLY A 28 -6.44 12.99 -0.17
CA GLY A 28 -7.25 13.22 1.03
C GLY A 28 -7.35 14.66 1.49
N SER A 29 -6.34 15.49 1.22
CA SER A 29 -6.21 16.83 1.80
C SER A 29 -7.35 17.81 1.46
N LYS A 30 -8.06 17.58 0.34
CA LYS A 30 -9.15 18.45 -0.14
C LYS A 30 -10.54 17.83 0.03
N LEU A 31 -10.64 16.63 0.61
CA LEU A 31 -11.90 15.89 0.72
C LEU A 31 -12.56 16.09 2.09
N PRO A 32 -13.91 16.13 2.14
CA PRO A 32 -14.65 16.03 3.39
C PRO A 32 -14.25 14.76 4.16
N VAL A 33 -14.21 14.84 5.50
CA VAL A 33 -13.73 13.74 6.38
C VAL A 33 -14.33 12.38 6.03
N LYS A 34 -15.63 12.30 5.76
CA LYS A 34 -16.28 11.02 5.38
C LYS A 34 -15.71 10.41 4.11
N ARG A 35 -15.58 11.19 3.03
CA ARG A 35 -14.98 10.73 1.76
C ARG A 35 -13.49 10.44 1.92
N ARG A 36 -12.80 11.24 2.73
CA ARG A 36 -11.40 11.06 3.07
C ARG A 36 -11.15 9.72 3.76
N LEU A 37 -11.98 9.35 4.74
CA LEU A 37 -11.90 8.04 5.39
C LEU A 37 -12.14 6.89 4.39
N SER A 38 -13.06 7.06 3.44
CA SER A 38 -13.29 6.05 2.40
C SER A 38 -12.08 5.84 1.50
N ILE A 39 -11.37 6.90 1.10
CA ILE A 39 -10.15 6.74 0.29
C ILE A 39 -8.99 6.19 1.11
N ILE A 40 -8.88 6.53 2.40
CA ILE A 40 -7.87 5.96 3.31
C ILE A 40 -8.07 4.44 3.40
N LEU A 41 -9.31 4.01 3.63
CA LEU A 41 -9.67 2.59 3.63
C LEU A 41 -9.37 1.94 2.29
N LEU A 42 -9.65 2.61 1.16
CA LEU A 42 -9.28 2.12 -0.16
C LEU A 42 -7.77 1.86 -0.23
N GLY A 43 -6.92 2.82 0.13
CA GLY A 43 -5.45 2.64 0.11
C GLY A 43 -4.97 1.49 0.98
N SER A 44 -5.55 1.31 2.18
CA SER A 44 -5.28 0.16 3.02
C SER A 44 -5.66 -1.17 2.38
N LEU A 45 -6.71 -1.20 1.56
CA LEU A 45 -7.15 -2.42 0.88
C LEU A 45 -6.35 -2.69 -0.40
N LEU A 46 -5.86 -1.66 -1.08
CA LEU A 46 -5.16 -1.81 -2.36
C LEU A 46 -3.86 -2.60 -2.23
N VAL A 47 -3.13 -2.49 -1.12
CA VAL A 47 -1.88 -3.26 -0.91
C VAL A 47 -2.15 -4.77 -0.89
N PHE A 48 -3.30 -5.21 -0.38
CA PHE A 48 -3.67 -6.63 -0.35
C PHE A 48 -3.94 -7.23 -1.73
N ILE A 49 -4.10 -6.40 -2.76
CA ILE A 49 -4.15 -6.87 -4.15
C ILE A 49 -2.82 -7.54 -4.53
N LEU A 50 -1.71 -7.14 -3.91
CA LEU A 50 -0.43 -7.79 -4.11
C LEU A 50 -0.27 -9.01 -3.20
N ASP A 51 -0.62 -8.86 -1.92
CA ASP A 51 -0.36 -9.87 -0.87
C ASP A 51 -1.23 -11.11 -0.99
N ILE A 52 -2.52 -10.95 -1.29
CA ILE A 52 -3.44 -12.10 -1.37
C ILE A 52 -2.98 -13.08 -2.45
N PRO A 53 -2.67 -12.67 -3.70
CA PRO A 53 -2.11 -13.59 -4.70
C PRO A 53 -0.79 -14.23 -4.28
N LYS A 54 0.07 -13.52 -3.54
CA LYS A 54 1.33 -14.07 -3.01
C LYS A 54 1.08 -15.26 -2.07
N LEU A 55 0.01 -15.23 -1.27
CA LEU A 55 -0.39 -16.36 -0.41
C LEU A 55 -0.78 -17.62 -1.21
N PHE A 56 -1.18 -17.46 -2.48
CA PHE A 56 -1.49 -18.57 -3.40
C PHE A 56 -0.32 -18.93 -4.32
N GLY A 57 0.87 -18.34 -4.13
CA GLY A 57 2.06 -18.61 -4.94
C GLY A 57 2.16 -17.78 -6.23
N PHE A 58 1.27 -16.82 -6.46
CA PHE A 58 1.35 -15.93 -7.61
C PHE A 58 2.35 -14.79 -7.35
N ILE A 59 3.61 -14.99 -7.77
CA ILE A 59 4.70 -14.03 -7.51
C ILE A 59 4.67 -12.78 -8.41
N PHE A 60 3.92 -12.82 -9.52
CA PHE A 60 3.94 -11.74 -10.52
C PHE A 60 3.37 -10.41 -9.98
N THR A 61 2.53 -10.43 -8.94
CA THR A 61 1.95 -9.21 -8.35
C THR A 61 3.00 -8.38 -7.60
N HIS A 62 4.08 -9.01 -7.14
CA HIS A 62 5.19 -8.36 -6.45
C HIS A 62 6.35 -7.96 -7.38
N SER A 63 6.05 -7.82 -8.67
CA SER A 63 7.01 -7.39 -9.68
C SER A 63 6.80 -5.93 -10.10
N LEU A 64 7.90 -5.20 -10.20
CA LEU A 64 7.92 -3.83 -10.72
C LEU A 64 7.39 -3.74 -12.15
N PHE A 65 7.49 -4.84 -12.93
CA PHE A 65 6.99 -4.89 -14.30
C PHE A 65 5.47 -4.88 -14.37
N PHE A 66 4.78 -5.60 -13.48
CA PHE A 66 3.33 -5.75 -13.53
C PHE A 66 2.57 -4.63 -12.79
N VAL A 67 3.20 -3.97 -11.82
CA VAL A 67 2.58 -2.91 -11.02
C VAL A 67 2.00 -1.75 -11.86
N PRO A 68 2.67 -1.24 -12.93
CA PRO A 68 2.09 -0.27 -13.87
C PRO A 68 0.71 -0.66 -14.41
N PHE A 69 0.56 -1.92 -14.83
CA PHE A 69 -0.67 -2.42 -15.43
C PHE A 69 -1.76 -2.64 -14.39
N ILE A 70 -1.40 -3.21 -13.24
CA ILE A 70 -2.32 -3.39 -12.10
C ILE A 70 -2.83 -2.02 -11.64
N GLY A 71 -1.93 -1.05 -11.47
CA GLY A 71 -2.25 0.31 -11.08
C GLY A 71 -3.19 0.99 -12.08
N ALA A 72 -2.97 0.80 -13.39
CA ALA A 72 -3.85 1.37 -14.42
C ALA A 72 -5.26 0.77 -14.35
N GLY A 73 -5.36 -0.56 -14.18
CA GLY A 73 -6.64 -1.24 -13.99
C GLY A 73 -7.40 -0.71 -12.77
N ILE A 74 -6.74 -0.58 -11.63
CA ILE A 74 -7.35 -0.04 -10.41
C ILE A 74 -7.74 1.42 -10.58
N ALA A 75 -6.92 2.25 -11.25
CA ALA A 75 -7.24 3.65 -11.52
C ALA A 75 -8.52 3.79 -12.37
N LEU A 76 -8.74 2.89 -13.33
CA LEU A 76 -10.00 2.84 -14.08
C LEU A 76 -11.19 2.46 -13.18
N LEU A 77 -11.02 1.44 -12.33
CA LEU A 77 -12.08 0.96 -11.43
C LEU A 77 -12.47 1.99 -10.35
N THR A 78 -11.51 2.79 -9.90
CA THR A 78 -11.68 3.75 -8.79
C THR A 78 -12.01 5.18 -9.26
N ARG A 79 -12.17 5.39 -10.57
CA ARG A 79 -12.40 6.70 -11.20
C ARG A 79 -13.63 7.46 -10.70
N LYS A 80 -14.64 6.75 -10.18
CA LYS A 80 -15.83 7.37 -9.58
C LYS A 80 -15.60 7.84 -8.14
N MET A 81 -14.60 7.30 -7.46
CA MET A 81 -14.29 7.60 -6.06
C MET A 81 -13.27 8.73 -5.93
N ILE A 82 -12.30 8.79 -6.84
CA ILE A 82 -11.26 9.82 -6.86
C ILE A 82 -11.55 10.76 -8.03
N THR A 83 -11.61 12.07 -7.77
CA THR A 83 -12.00 13.08 -8.78
C THR A 83 -10.84 13.63 -9.60
N GLU A 84 -9.61 13.24 -9.26
CA GLU A 84 -8.39 13.69 -9.97
C GLU A 84 -8.29 13.10 -11.39
N SER A 85 -7.37 13.62 -12.20
CA SER A 85 -7.10 13.07 -13.54
C SER A 85 -6.66 11.61 -13.47
N PHE A 86 -6.91 10.84 -14.54
CA PHE A 86 -6.51 9.43 -14.61
C PHE A 86 -5.01 9.24 -14.32
N ILE A 87 -4.16 10.11 -14.85
CA ILE A 87 -2.70 10.05 -14.65
C ILE A 87 -2.36 10.25 -13.16
N MET A 88 -2.98 11.21 -12.49
CA MET A 88 -2.75 11.43 -11.06
C MET A 88 -3.25 10.26 -10.21
N GLN A 89 -4.40 9.69 -10.54
CA GLN A 89 -4.92 8.48 -9.89
C GLN A 89 -3.96 7.31 -10.07
N TRP A 90 -3.53 7.08 -11.30
CA TRP A 90 -2.59 6.02 -11.64
C TRP A 90 -1.28 6.17 -10.87
N ILE A 91 -0.68 7.36 -10.84
CA ILE A 91 0.54 7.63 -10.07
C ILE A 91 0.32 7.39 -8.57
N GLY A 92 -0.78 7.90 -8.00
CA GLY A 92 -1.07 7.70 -6.58
C GLY A 92 -1.23 6.23 -6.21
N ILE A 93 -1.96 5.46 -7.04
CA ILE A 93 -2.12 4.01 -6.87
C ILE A 93 -0.79 3.28 -7.06
N MET A 94 0.00 3.66 -8.06
CA MET A 94 1.36 3.14 -8.26
C MET A 94 2.22 3.32 -7.02
N CYS A 95 2.19 4.51 -6.40
CA CYS A 95 2.90 4.75 -5.15
C CYS A 95 2.39 3.86 -4.00
N VAL A 96 1.07 3.66 -3.90
CA VAL A 96 0.49 2.73 -2.90
C VAL A 96 1.02 1.31 -3.09
N LEU A 97 0.99 0.79 -4.32
CA LEU A 97 1.43 -0.58 -4.62
C LEU A 97 2.96 -0.75 -4.48
N LEU A 98 3.74 0.21 -4.99
CA LEU A 98 5.19 0.15 -4.97
C LEU A 98 5.76 0.36 -3.56
N ILE A 99 5.28 1.36 -2.83
CA ILE A 99 5.83 1.70 -1.52
C ILE A 99 5.10 0.92 -0.42
N GLY A 100 3.77 0.98 -0.42
CA GLY A 100 2.93 0.34 0.58
C GLY A 100 2.80 -1.17 0.44
N GLY A 101 3.14 -1.73 -0.72
CA GLY A 101 3.22 -3.17 -0.98
C GLY A 101 4.67 -3.64 -1.09
N ILE A 102 5.29 -3.39 -2.25
CA ILE A 102 6.56 -4.01 -2.63
C ILE A 102 7.76 -3.54 -1.78
N LEU A 103 7.88 -2.25 -1.49
CA LEU A 103 9.06 -1.72 -0.80
C LEU A 103 9.13 -2.20 0.64
N ILE A 104 8.00 -2.26 1.34
CA ILE A 104 7.95 -2.77 2.72
C ILE A 104 8.38 -4.23 2.74
N ASP A 105 7.84 -5.04 1.83
CA ASP A 105 8.26 -6.42 1.66
C ASP A 105 9.76 -6.53 1.31
N PHE A 106 10.27 -5.76 0.35
CA PHE A 106 11.70 -5.73 0.01
C PHE A 106 12.58 -5.40 1.21
N LEU A 107 12.14 -4.48 2.09
CA LEU A 107 12.85 -4.08 3.31
C LEU A 107 12.67 -5.03 4.50
N GLY A 108 11.77 -6.00 4.40
CA GLY A 108 11.48 -7.00 5.43
C GLY A 108 11.69 -8.42 4.91
N ASN A 109 10.67 -8.99 4.28
CA ASN A 109 10.55 -10.42 3.94
C ASN A 109 11.02 -10.80 2.51
N GLY A 110 11.41 -9.80 1.73
CA GLY A 110 11.83 -9.93 0.33
C GLY A 110 10.69 -9.91 -0.70
N ALA A 111 11.04 -9.54 -1.93
CA ALA A 111 10.11 -9.42 -3.06
C ALA A 111 10.75 -9.88 -4.38
N HIS A 112 9.93 -10.40 -5.30
CA HIS A 112 10.33 -10.82 -6.64
C HIS A 112 10.32 -9.64 -7.63
N LEU A 113 11.16 -8.64 -7.36
CA LEU A 113 11.12 -7.33 -8.01
C LEU A 113 11.16 -7.36 -9.54
N PHE A 114 11.94 -8.29 -10.11
CA PHE A 114 12.27 -8.31 -11.54
C PHE A 114 11.63 -9.49 -12.30
N PHE A 115 10.62 -10.15 -11.74
CA PHE A 115 9.86 -11.17 -12.48
C PHE A 115 9.18 -10.53 -13.72
N PRO A 116 9.16 -11.15 -14.91
CA PRO A 116 9.58 -12.52 -15.23
C PRO A 116 11.03 -12.63 -15.71
N ILE A 117 11.84 -11.57 -15.64
CA ILE A 117 13.25 -11.60 -16.07
C ILE A 117 14.06 -12.52 -15.15
N THR A 118 13.72 -12.55 -13.85
CA THR A 118 14.32 -13.45 -12.88
C THR A 118 13.32 -13.81 -11.77
N ASP A 119 13.38 -15.07 -11.31
CA ASP A 119 12.58 -15.57 -10.20
C ASP A 119 13.26 -15.37 -8.84
N ARG A 120 14.41 -14.69 -8.79
CA ARG A 120 15.13 -14.44 -7.54
C ARG A 120 14.31 -13.55 -6.62
N ASN A 121 14.24 -13.93 -5.35
CA ASN A 121 13.71 -13.09 -4.29
C ASN A 121 14.83 -12.14 -3.82
N PHE A 122 14.56 -10.84 -3.87
CA PHE A 122 15.47 -9.81 -3.40
C PHE A 122 14.98 -9.26 -2.07
N SER A 123 15.86 -9.25 -1.07
CA SER A 123 15.57 -8.71 0.26
C SER A 123 16.72 -7.83 0.73
N TYR A 124 16.40 -6.66 1.27
CA TYR A 124 17.32 -5.82 2.02
C TYR A 124 16.72 -5.56 3.41
N SER A 125 16.84 -6.58 4.27
CA SER A 125 16.14 -6.64 5.57
C SER A 125 16.65 -5.61 6.58
N ILE A 126 16.24 -4.36 6.46
CA ILE A 126 16.45 -3.31 7.48
C ILE A 126 15.32 -3.34 8.51
N VAL A 127 14.08 -3.65 8.07
CA VAL A 127 12.89 -3.66 8.92
C VAL A 127 12.82 -5.01 9.64
N THR A 128 13.53 -5.10 10.76
CA THR A 128 13.51 -6.28 11.64
C THR A 128 12.43 -6.20 12.71
N ARG A 129 11.91 -4.99 12.98
CA ARG A 129 10.84 -4.73 13.97
C ARG A 129 9.81 -3.77 13.40
N GLU A 130 8.65 -4.30 13.05
CA GLU A 130 7.57 -3.56 12.38
C GLU A 130 6.79 -2.64 13.34
N PHE A 131 6.88 -2.88 14.65
CA PHE A 131 6.15 -2.14 15.69
C PHE A 131 6.38 -0.62 15.64
N TRP A 132 7.63 -0.17 15.50
CA TRP A 132 7.94 1.26 15.47
C TRP A 132 7.40 1.96 14.21
N PRO A 133 7.64 1.44 12.99
CA PRO A 133 6.99 1.95 11.78
C PRO A 133 5.46 2.04 11.88
N ILE A 134 4.81 1.01 12.42
CA ILE A 134 3.34 0.98 12.62
C ILE A 134 2.89 2.16 13.49
N LEU A 135 3.54 2.36 14.64
CA LEU A 135 3.20 3.47 15.54
C LEU A 135 3.39 4.84 14.89
N ILE A 136 4.51 5.03 14.18
CA ILE A 136 4.83 6.29 13.51
C ILE A 136 3.80 6.59 12.41
N LEU A 137 3.50 5.63 11.54
CA LEU A 137 2.53 5.81 10.46
C LEU A 137 1.11 6.05 11.02
N GLY A 138 0.70 5.29 12.03
CA GLY A 138 -0.58 5.48 12.70
C GLY A 138 -0.70 6.89 13.29
N PHE A 139 0.34 7.36 13.98
CA PHE A 139 0.39 8.71 14.55
C PHE A 139 0.30 9.80 13.48
N ILE A 140 1.02 9.67 12.36
CA ILE A 140 0.96 10.62 11.24
C ILE A 140 -0.46 10.68 10.64
N ILE A 141 -1.11 9.54 10.43
CA ILE A 141 -2.49 9.50 9.91
C ILE A 141 -3.43 10.25 10.87
N VAL A 142 -3.33 10.00 12.17
CA VAL A 142 -4.15 10.67 13.19
C VAL A 142 -3.93 12.19 13.15
N ILE A 143 -2.67 12.66 13.15
CA ILE A 143 -2.37 14.09 13.05
C ILE A 143 -3.01 14.68 11.79
N ARG A 144 -2.80 14.05 10.63
CA ARG A 144 -3.33 14.54 9.35
C ARG A 144 -4.85 14.61 9.34
N LEU A 145 -5.55 13.71 10.03
CA LEU A 145 -7.00 13.74 10.17
C LEU A 145 -7.47 14.88 11.09
N ILE A 146 -6.75 15.15 12.19
CA ILE A 146 -7.06 16.24 13.12
C ILE A 146 -6.82 17.61 12.48
N THR A 147 -5.63 17.85 11.90
CA THR A 147 -5.25 19.15 11.33
C THR A 147 -6.19 19.58 10.20
N SER A 148 -6.74 18.63 9.45
CA SER A 148 -7.67 18.90 8.36
C SER A 148 -9.09 19.23 8.81
N ARG A 149 -9.49 18.90 10.05
CA ARG A 149 -10.79 19.33 10.58
C ARG A 149 -10.81 20.81 10.96
N ASN A 150 -9.63 21.39 11.17
CA ASN A 150 -9.47 22.78 11.63
C ASN A 150 -9.23 23.77 10.48
N LYS A 151 -9.35 23.32 9.22
CA LYS A 151 -9.32 24.14 8.01
C LYS A 151 -10.69 24.10 7.36
#